data_AF-A0A847GYX1-F1
#
_entry.id   AF-A0A847GYX1-F1
#
_cell.length_a   1.000
_cell.length_b   1.000
_cell.length_c   1.000
_cell.angle_alpha   90.00
_cell.angle_beta   90.00
_cell.angle_gamma   90.00
#
_symmetry.space_group_name_H-M   'P 1'
#
loop_
_entity.id
_entity.type
_entity.pdbx_description
1 polymer ?
#
loop_
_entity_poly.entity_id
_entity_poly.type
_entity_poly.pdbx_seq_one_letter_code
_entity_poly.pdbx_strand_id
1 'polypeptide(L)'
;MLTGAAWSAVAASTTLLVAVFVCVLLHEFGHALTARAFGIRTHDITLSPIGGLARLERIPENPWQEFWVALAGPAVNVAIVAVLLPMAAALGGVQELVQHRRVVAGPFRLAAARPW
;
A
#
# COMPACT_ATOMS: atom_id res chain seq x y z
N MET A 1 -1.63 -16.79 30.22
CA MET A 1 -1.34 -17.49 28.95
C MET A 1 -1.91 -16.63 27.83
N LEU A 2 -1.10 -16.23 26.84
CA LEU A 2 -1.59 -15.45 25.69
C LEU A 2 -2.67 -16.27 24.98
N THR A 3 -3.89 -15.74 24.87
CA THR A 3 -5.03 -16.42 24.26
C THR A 3 -4.81 -16.59 22.75
N GLY A 4 -5.54 -17.52 22.10
CA GLY A 4 -5.47 -17.70 20.64
C GLY A 4 -5.71 -16.41 19.85
N ALA A 5 -6.51 -15.49 20.41
CA ALA A 5 -6.73 -14.15 19.85
C ALA A 5 -5.44 -13.32 19.78
N ALA A 6 -4.58 -13.37 20.80
CA ALA A 6 -3.32 -12.62 20.82
C ALA A 6 -2.37 -13.08 19.70
N TRP A 7 -2.27 -14.39 19.47
CA TRP A 7 -1.46 -14.94 18.39
C TRP A 7 -1.98 -14.55 17.01
N SER A 8 -3.30 -14.56 16.81
CA SER A 8 -3.91 -14.13 15.54
C SER A 8 -3.65 -12.66 15.25
N ALA A 9 -3.66 -11.78 16.26
CA ALA A 9 -3.38 -10.37 16.11
C ALA A 9 -1.91 -10.10 15.75
N VAL A 10 -0.98 -10.83 16.37
CA VAL A 10 0.45 -10.76 16.03
C VAL A 10 0.69 -11.22 14.60
N ALA A 11 0.08 -12.35 14.20
CA ALA A 11 0.18 -12.85 12.83
C ALA A 11 -0.36 -11.83 11.83
N ALA A 12 -1.56 -11.29 12.05
CA ALA A 12 -2.16 -10.28 11.18
C ALA A 12 -1.29 -9.02 11.04
N SER A 13 -0.75 -8.51 12.16
CA SER A 13 0.10 -7.31 12.18
C SER A 13 1.43 -7.55 11.45
N THR A 14 2.01 -8.74 11.62
CA THR A 14 3.26 -9.14 10.96
C THR A 14 3.05 -9.31 9.46
N THR A 15 1.96 -9.97 9.05
CA THR A 15 1.57 -10.12 7.65
C THR A 15 1.35 -8.76 7.00
N LEU A 16 0.65 -7.84 7.66
CA LEU A 16 0.45 -6.48 7.16
C LEU A 16 1.78 -5.74 6.99
N LEU A 17 2.67 -5.81 7.98
CA LEU A 17 3.98 -5.18 7.91
C LEU A 17 4.78 -5.69 6.70
N VAL A 18 4.88 -7.01 6.54
CA VAL A 18 5.56 -7.62 5.40
C VAL A 18 4.91 -7.23 4.08
N ALA A 19 3.57 -7.24 4.00
CA ALA A 19 2.83 -6.85 2.80
C ALA A 19 3.12 -5.39 2.39
N VAL A 20 3.21 -4.47 3.36
CA VAL A 20 3.57 -3.07 3.09
C VAL A 20 4.99 -2.97 2.53
N PHE A 21 5.97 -3.65 3.13
CA PHE A 21 7.35 -3.67 2.61
C PHE A 21 7.43 -4.25 1.20
N VAL A 22 6.70 -5.33 0.92
CA VAL A 22 6.62 -5.92 -0.43
C VAL A 22 5.97 -4.94 -1.42
N CYS A 23 4.91 -4.24 -1.02
CA CYS A 23 4.26 -3.23 -1.86
C CYS A 23 5.22 -2.08 -2.19
N VAL A 24 5.94 -1.55 -1.21
CA VAL A 24 6.94 -0.49 -1.41
C VAL A 24 8.08 -0.98 -2.31
N LEU A 25 8.56 -2.21 -2.10
CA LEU A 25 9.60 -2.78 -2.95
C LEU A 25 9.13 -2.91 -4.41
N LEU A 26 7.91 -3.40 -4.64
CA LEU A 26 7.34 -3.50 -5.98
C LEU A 26 7.15 -2.12 -6.63
N HIS A 27 6.73 -1.11 -5.86
CA HIS A 27 6.62 0.28 -6.29
C HIS A 27 7.96 0.82 -6.82
N GLU A 28 9.02 0.73 -6.00
CA GLU A 28 10.37 1.15 -6.39
C GLU A 28 10.91 0.34 -7.58
N PHE A 29 10.56 -0.94 -7.65
CA PHE A 29 10.93 -1.80 -8.77
C PHE A 29 10.26 -1.35 -10.08
N GLY A 30 9.04 -0.81 -10.02
CA GLY A 30 8.36 -0.21 -11.18
C GLY A 30 9.16 0.95 -11.78
N HIS A 31 9.65 1.86 -10.93
CA HIS A 31 10.55 2.93 -11.33
C HIS A 31 11.84 2.39 -11.95
N ALA A 32 12.49 1.44 -11.27
CA ALA A 32 13.75 0.86 -11.71
C ALA A 32 13.64 0.12 -13.06
N LEU A 33 12.59 -0.67 -13.24
CA LEU A 33 12.35 -1.43 -14.47
C LEU A 33 12.12 -0.49 -15.67
N THR A 34 11.34 0.57 -15.46
CA THR A 34 11.04 1.54 -16.50
C THR A 34 12.28 2.35 -16.88
N ALA A 35 13.09 2.75 -15.90
CA ALA A 35 14.37 3.40 -16.17
C ALA A 35 15.34 2.46 -16.92
N ARG A 36 15.37 1.17 -16.57
CA ARG A 36 16.15 0.16 -17.29
C ARG A 36 15.69 -0.02 -18.73
N ALA A 37 14.38 0.07 -18.99
CA ALA A 37 13.83 0.02 -20.36
C ALA A 37 14.32 1.20 -21.22
N PHE A 38 14.59 2.36 -20.61
CA PHE A 38 15.22 3.52 -21.27
C PHE A 38 16.75 3.49 -21.28
N GLY A 39 17.37 2.37 -20.86
CA GLY A 39 18.83 2.22 -20.85
C GLY A 39 19.53 2.98 -19.72
N ILE A 40 18.82 3.31 -18.65
CA ILE A 40 19.37 3.91 -17.43
C ILE A 40 19.52 2.79 -16.40
N ARG A 41 20.73 2.57 -15.87
CA ARG A 41 20.92 1.57 -14.81
C ARG A 41 20.49 2.15 -13.46
N THR A 42 19.93 1.30 -12.63
CA THR A 42 19.68 1.57 -11.20
C THR A 42 20.81 0.95 -10.39
N HIS A 43 21.44 1.74 -9.52
CA HIS A 43 22.56 1.30 -8.68
C HIS A 43 22.03 0.46 -7.53
N ASP A 44 21.18 1.04 -6.68
CA ASP A 44 20.64 0.39 -5.48
C ASP A 44 19.17 0.74 -5.25
N ILE A 45 18.43 -0.18 -4.62
CA ILE A 45 17.11 0.07 -4.03
C ILE A 45 17.25 -0.09 -2.52
N THR A 46 17.09 1.00 -1.77
CA THR A 46 17.15 0.98 -0.31
C THR A 46 15.74 1.03 0.26
N LEU A 47 15.40 0.06 1.12
CA LEU A 47 14.14 0.03 1.86
C LEU A 47 14.36 0.55 3.28
N SER A 48 13.62 1.58 3.65
CA SER A 48 13.61 2.21 4.97
C SER A 48 12.22 2.08 5.59
N PRO A 49 12.06 2.16 6.92
CA PRO A 49 10.74 2.19 7.56
C PRO A 49 9.81 3.31 7.06
N ILE A 50 10.39 4.38 6.48
CA ILE A 50 9.65 5.54 5.97
C ILE A 50 9.24 5.34 4.49
N GLY A 51 9.89 4.44 3.75
CA GLY A 51 9.63 4.22 2.33
C GLY A 51 10.79 3.56 1.58
N GLY A 52 10.71 3.57 0.25
CA GLY A 52 11.77 3.06 -0.63
C GLY A 52 12.52 4.21 -1.32
N LEU A 53 13.79 3.99 -1.62
CA LEU A 53 14.61 4.92 -2.40
C LEU A 53 15.35 4.13 -3.49
N ALA A 54 14.91 4.27 -4.75
CA ALA A 54 15.65 3.81 -5.92
C ALA A 54 16.70 4.85 -6.35
N ARG A 55 17.98 4.49 -6.26
CA ARG A 55 19.08 5.31 -6.77
C ARG A 55 19.35 4.99 -8.24
N LEU A 56 19.03 5.93 -9.12
CA LEU A 56 19.34 5.87 -10.54
C LEU A 56 20.78 6.34 -10.79
N GLU A 57 21.48 5.71 -11.73
CA GLU A 57 22.86 6.05 -12.12
C GLU A 57 22.93 7.44 -12.79
N ARG A 58 21.87 7.80 -13.52
CA ARG A 58 21.68 9.12 -14.12
C ARG A 58 20.21 9.48 -14.15
N ILE A 59 19.91 10.77 -14.04
CA ILE A 59 18.56 11.30 -14.26
C ILE A 59 18.30 11.29 -15.79
N PRO A 60 17.10 10.87 -16.26
CA PRO A 60 16.77 10.94 -17.69
C PRO A 60 16.85 12.39 -18.19
N GLU A 61 17.53 12.62 -19.32
CA GLU A 61 17.63 13.96 -19.93
C GLU A 61 16.36 14.34 -20.71
N ASN A 62 15.53 13.36 -21.07
CA ASN A 62 14.30 13.58 -21.82
C ASN A 62 13.09 13.65 -20.86
N PRO A 63 12.31 14.74 -20.85
CA PRO A 63 11.19 14.92 -19.93
C PRO A 63 10.10 13.85 -20.07
N TRP A 64 9.93 13.27 -21.26
CA TRP A 64 8.97 12.19 -21.46
C TRP A 64 9.41 10.90 -20.76
N GLN A 65 10.71 10.60 -20.73
CA GLN A 65 11.22 9.42 -20.04
C GLN A 65 11.08 9.58 -18.53
N GLU A 66 11.37 10.78 -18.01
CA GLU A 66 11.14 11.11 -16.60
C GLU A 66 9.67 10.92 -16.21
N PHE A 67 8.74 11.42 -17.04
CA PHE A 67 7.30 11.24 -16.79
C PHE A 67 6.90 9.76 -16.70
N TRP A 68 7.33 8.93 -17.65
CA TRP A 68 7.01 7.50 -17.64
C TRP A 68 7.64 6.77 -16.45
N VAL A 69 8.89 7.10 -16.09
CA VAL A 69 9.52 6.55 -14.90
C VAL A 69 8.75 6.95 -13.66
N ALA A 70 8.39 8.23 -13.49
CA ALA A 70 7.62 8.72 -12.34
C ALA A 70 6.24 8.08 -12.21
N LEU A 71 5.60 7.74 -13.34
CA LEU A 71 4.30 7.07 -13.33
C LEU A 71 4.39 5.57 -13.06
N ALA A 72 5.55 4.94 -13.32
CA ALA A 72 5.70 3.50 -13.22
C ALA A 72 5.46 2.94 -11.81
N GLY A 73 5.99 3.57 -10.77
CA GLY A 73 5.74 3.15 -9.38
C GLY A 73 4.26 3.23 -9.00
N PRO A 74 3.58 4.37 -9.19
CA PRO A 74 2.14 4.48 -8.99
C PRO A 74 1.32 3.47 -9.79
N ALA A 75 1.70 3.19 -11.04
CA ALA A 75 1.03 2.19 -11.87
C ALA A 75 1.14 0.78 -11.28
N VAL A 76 2.29 0.42 -10.68
CA VAL A 76 2.44 -0.85 -9.95
C VAL A 76 1.49 -0.92 -8.76
N ASN A 77 1.31 0.17 -8.00
CA ASN A 77 0.33 0.19 -6.90
C ASN A 77 -1.10 -0.02 -7.40
N VAL A 78 -1.47 0.57 -8.53
CA VAL A 78 -2.79 0.33 -9.15
C VAL A 78 -2.95 -1.13 -9.55
N ALA A 79 -1.93 -1.75 -10.13
CA ALA A 79 -1.94 -3.16 -10.47
C ALA A 79 -2.06 -4.06 -9.22
N ILE A 80 -1.36 -3.73 -8.14
CA ILE A 80 -1.47 -4.42 -6.85
C ILE A 80 -2.91 -4.34 -6.33
N VAL A 81 -3.52 -3.15 -6.34
CA VAL A 81 -4.92 -2.96 -5.92
C VAL A 81 -5.87 -3.78 -6.79
N ALA A 82 -5.68 -3.78 -8.11
CA ALA A 82 -6.50 -4.54 -9.05
C ALA A 82 -6.46 -6.06 -8.79
N VAL A 83 -5.36 -6.60 -8.25
CA VAL A 83 -5.24 -8.01 -7.87
C VAL A 83 -5.76 -8.26 -6.46
N LEU A 84 -5.41 -7.41 -5.50
CA LEU A 84 -5.75 -7.61 -4.08
C LEU A 84 -7.24 -7.40 -3.80
N LEU A 85 -7.92 -6.46 -4.46
CA LEU A 85 -9.36 -6.21 -4.28
C LEU A 85 -10.22 -7.46 -4.55
N PRO A 86 -10.16 -8.09 -5.74
CA PRO A 86 -10.95 -9.28 -6.02
C PRO A 86 -10.53 -10.46 -5.13
N MET A 87 -9.24 -10.60 -4.81
CA MET A 87 -8.77 -11.63 -3.89
C MET A 87 -9.35 -11.44 -2.47
N ALA A 88 -9.36 -10.21 -1.97
CA ALA A 88 -9.96 -9.88 -0.67
C ALA A 88 -11.48 -10.10 -0.68
N ALA A 89 -12.16 -9.80 -1.79
CA ALA A 89 -13.58 -10.06 -1.95
C ALA A 89 -13.88 -11.57 -1.93
N ALA A 90 -13.10 -12.38 -2.64
CA ALA A 90 -13.24 -13.83 -2.67
C ALA A 90 -12.99 -14.50 -1.31
N LEU A 91 -12.08 -13.92 -0.51
CA LEU A 91 -11.74 -14.41 0.83
C LEU A 91 -12.65 -13.87 1.95
N GLY A 92 -13.70 -13.09 1.61
CA GLY A 92 -14.63 -12.51 2.59
C GLY A 92 -14.09 -11.30 3.36
N GLY A 93 -12.86 -10.85 3.09
CA GLY A 93 -12.20 -9.75 3.81
C GLY A 93 -12.84 -8.37 3.60
N VAL A 94 -13.65 -8.19 2.55
CA VAL A 94 -14.36 -6.93 2.27
C VAL A 94 -15.50 -6.67 3.25
N GLN A 95 -16.07 -7.71 3.87
CA GLN A 95 -17.18 -7.57 4.82
C GLN A 95 -16.76 -6.93 6.16
N GLU A 96 -15.54 -7.18 6.62
CA GLU A 96 -14.95 -6.58 7.83
C GLU A 96 -14.66 -5.07 7.66
N LEU A 97 -14.15 -4.65 6.50
CA LEU A 97 -13.92 -3.23 6.18
C LEU A 97 -15.21 -2.40 6.13
N VAL A 98 -16.33 -3.02 5.73
CA VAL A 98 -17.67 -2.40 5.74
C VAL A 98 -18.24 -2.32 7.16
N GLN A 99 -17.92 -3.25 8.06
CA GLN A 99 -18.39 -3.26 9.45
C GLN A 99 -17.68 -2.19 10.30
N HIS A 100 -16.37 -1.97 10.13
CA HIS A 100 -15.62 -0.94 10.88
C HIS A 100 -16.08 0.50 10.57
N ARG A 101 -16.68 0.78 9.40
CA ARG A 101 -17.26 2.10 9.08
C ARG A 101 -18.51 2.43 9.90
N ARG A 102 -19.13 1.47 10.60
CA ARG A 102 -20.27 1.74 11.50
C ARG A 102 -19.86 2.26 12.88
N VAL A 103 -18.60 2.08 13.30
CA VAL A 103 -18.13 2.52 14.62
C VAL A 103 -17.88 4.03 14.66
N VAL A 104 -17.53 4.64 13.53
CA VAL A 104 -17.36 6.11 13.44
C VAL A 104 -18.73 6.84 13.37
N ALA A 105 -19.84 6.10 13.21
CA ALA A 105 -21.20 6.63 13.16
C ALA A 105 -21.99 6.55 14.51
N GLY A 106 -21.32 6.34 15.64
CA GLY A 106 -21.92 6.47 16.98
C GLY A 106 -20.87 6.92 17.99
N PRO A 107 -21.07 8.02 18.74
CA PRO A 107 -22.27 8.29 19.54
C PRO A 107 -22.78 9.75 19.49
N PHE A 108 -22.66 10.47 18.38
CA PHE A 108 -23.28 11.80 18.23
C PHE A 108 -24.69 11.72 17.63
N ARG A 109 -25.57 10.91 18.25
CA ARG A 109 -27.02 11.14 18.13
C ARG A 109 -27.37 12.20 19.16
N LEU A 110 -27.52 13.42 18.65
CA LEU A 110 -27.94 14.60 19.37
C LEU A 110 -29.03 14.28 20.40
N ALA A 111 -28.78 14.71 21.62
CA ALA A 111 -29.76 14.88 22.68
C ALA A 111 -30.79 15.96 22.27
N ALA A 112 -31.62 15.68 21.28
CA ALA A 112 -32.67 16.55 20.79
C ALA A 112 -34.03 15.88 21.00
N ALA A 113 -34.44 15.77 22.26
CA ALA A 113 -35.85 15.72 22.70
C ALA A 113 -35.90 15.55 24.22
N ARG A 114 -35.67 16.63 24.96
CA ARG A 114 -36.24 16.79 26.30
C ARG A 114 -37.22 17.95 26.23
N PRO A 115 -38.54 17.71 26.27
CA PRO A 115 -39.49 18.78 26.52
C PRO A 115 -39.35 19.23 27.98
N TRP A 116 -39.54 20.54 28.18
CA TRP A 116 -39.42 21.36 29.41
C TRP A 116 -38.01 21.87 29.71
#